data_AF-A0A098VS96-F1
#
_entry.id   AF-A0A098VS96-F1
#
_cell.length_a   1.000
_cell.length_b   1.000
_cell.length_c   1.000
_cell.angle_alpha   90.00
_cell.angle_beta   90.00
_cell.angle_gamma   90.00
#
_symmetry.space_group_name_H-M   'P 1'
#
loop_
_entity.id
_entity.type
_entity.pdbx_description
1 polymer ?
#
loop_
_entity_poly.entity_id
_entity_poly.type
_entity_poly.pdbx_seq_one_letter_code
_entity_poly.pdbx_strand_id
1 'polypeptide(L)'
;MYTWLVGQRRHPFWEKQPVAHTPVDLLAVKPVDIGKPLDVQHAASCALPNKALHARTSELAINGEPPVIEGPISGLYWCRLHVENSAELADMVGLLGDHYVEDSPSTLRFAYSADFLRWALEDYVFEMPTTDACGGGAEKDDSSTPSISRLCSHPALIVGIRDSQMTLKGCIAATLMPMHIGKSTAKIALVNFLCVHRELRGHQLAPLLIKELTRLVHAEYGVFQALFSTERILPAPVATCRYWHYPLRVSRLVETGFISKCSEATLAYFNTKYAPERIVAGISQSDYCLRAFREHTDAKVAAELLEAHFAKHFEFRPAFGTSLIRRLMTQRPGVIYSYLLFREEVSVAFGAIYALPSKVLNNNETKVSDGTIPGCEDEIAQCEDSRPNATIDTEAEVETIRVAYLYYTAWRDDEHAEHLLRHLLAEAYKLGFDVCNCLNAAGVSERLLDEGCKFWSGDGFLR
;
A
#
# COMPACT_ATOMS: atom_id res chain seq x y z
N MET A 1 -7.68 -22.86 16.51
CA MET A 1 -9.07 -23.12 16.09
C MET A 1 -9.96 -22.11 16.81
N TYR A 2 -9.85 -20.83 16.44
CA TYR A 2 -10.56 -19.72 17.08
C TYR A 2 -11.96 -19.57 16.49
N THR A 3 -12.91 -19.28 17.36
CA THR A 3 -14.36 -19.09 17.19
C THR A 3 -14.76 -18.25 15.97
N TRP A 4 -15.21 -18.91 14.90
CA TRP A 4 -15.83 -18.30 13.69
C TRP A 4 -17.37 -18.24 13.73
N LEU A 5 -18.00 -18.45 14.90
CA LEU A 5 -19.44 -18.69 15.00
C LEU A 5 -20.29 -17.56 15.59
N VAL A 6 -19.88 -16.29 15.45
CA VAL A 6 -20.74 -15.16 15.84
C VAL A 6 -20.84 -14.14 14.71
N GLY A 7 -21.94 -14.24 13.94
CA GLY A 7 -22.52 -13.16 13.14
C GLY A 7 -21.65 -12.60 12.00
N GLN A 8 -21.39 -13.38 10.94
CA GLN A 8 -20.88 -12.80 9.69
C GLN A 8 -21.89 -11.75 9.20
N ARG A 9 -21.49 -10.48 9.19
CA ARG A 9 -22.26 -9.44 8.50
C ARG A 9 -22.38 -9.86 7.03
N ARG A 10 -23.61 -10.03 6.55
CA ARG A 10 -23.86 -10.27 5.13
C ARG A 10 -23.38 -9.06 4.34
N HIS A 11 -22.70 -9.31 3.22
CA HIS A 11 -22.19 -8.27 2.33
C HIS A 11 -22.84 -8.45 0.95
N PRO A 12 -24.05 -7.88 0.72
CA PRO A 12 -24.86 -8.20 -0.47
C PRO A 12 -24.17 -7.93 -1.81
N PHE A 13 -23.26 -6.97 -1.85
CA PHE A 13 -22.42 -6.70 -3.03
C PHE A 13 -21.35 -7.78 -3.21
N TRP A 14 -20.57 -8.05 -2.15
CA TRP A 14 -19.44 -8.97 -2.16
C TRP A 14 -19.85 -10.43 -2.34
N GLU A 15 -21.02 -10.84 -1.85
CA GLU A 15 -21.60 -12.19 -2.05
C GLU A 15 -21.85 -12.53 -3.53
N LYS A 16 -21.87 -11.51 -4.41
CA LYS A 16 -22.04 -11.68 -5.86
C LYS A 16 -20.74 -11.50 -6.64
N GLN A 17 -19.65 -11.14 -5.96
CA GLN A 17 -18.37 -10.88 -6.61
C GLN A 17 -17.56 -12.19 -6.77
N PRO A 18 -16.71 -12.27 -7.80
CA PRO A 18 -15.80 -13.39 -8.05
C PRO A 18 -14.62 -13.41 -7.05
N VAL A 19 -14.92 -13.54 -5.76
CA VAL A 19 -13.93 -13.60 -4.67
C VAL A 19 -14.16 -14.83 -3.80
N ALA A 20 -13.12 -15.30 -3.11
CA ALA A 20 -13.29 -16.32 -2.09
C ALA A 20 -14.20 -15.78 -0.99
N HIS A 21 -15.21 -16.54 -0.56
CA HIS A 21 -16.11 -16.12 0.51
C HIS A 21 -15.75 -16.74 1.86
N THR A 22 -15.01 -17.85 1.83
CA THR A 22 -14.55 -18.57 2.99
C THR A 22 -13.06 -18.87 2.91
N PRO A 23 -12.37 -19.08 4.05
CA PRO A 23 -11.00 -19.57 4.05
C PRO A 23 -10.82 -20.92 3.34
N VAL A 24 -11.88 -21.75 3.29
CA VAL A 24 -11.86 -23.03 2.56
C VAL A 24 -11.78 -22.80 1.06
N ASP A 25 -12.49 -21.78 0.54
CA ASP A 25 -12.40 -21.40 -0.88
C ASP A 25 -10.97 -20.99 -1.24
N LEU A 26 -10.27 -20.26 -0.36
CA LEU A 26 -8.88 -19.87 -0.59
C LEU A 26 -7.93 -21.07 -0.65
N LEU A 27 -8.11 -22.07 0.21
CA LEU A 27 -7.28 -23.28 0.22
C LEU A 27 -7.44 -24.13 -1.05
N ALA A 28 -8.55 -23.95 -1.78
CA ALA A 28 -8.79 -24.63 -3.05
C ALA A 28 -8.12 -23.93 -4.25
N VAL A 29 -7.67 -22.68 -4.09
CA VAL A 29 -6.99 -21.92 -5.17
C VAL A 29 -5.53 -22.35 -5.27
N LYS A 30 -5.12 -22.83 -6.45
CA LYS A 30 -3.70 -23.07 -6.74
C LYS A 30 -3.09 -21.84 -7.39
N PRO A 31 -1.82 -21.47 -7.08
CA PRO A 31 -1.14 -20.34 -7.71
C PRO A 31 -1.18 -20.38 -9.25
N VAL A 32 -1.06 -21.58 -9.86
CA VAL A 32 -1.10 -21.77 -11.33
C VAL A 32 -2.44 -21.41 -11.98
N ASP A 33 -3.51 -21.30 -11.19
CA ASP A 33 -4.84 -20.93 -11.66
C ASP A 33 -5.02 -19.39 -11.68
N ILE A 34 -4.12 -18.64 -11.04
CA ILE A 34 -4.11 -17.17 -11.02
C ILE A 34 -3.47 -16.69 -12.35
N GLY A 35 -4.19 -15.87 -13.11
CA GLY A 35 -3.67 -15.21 -14.34
C GLY A 35 -3.91 -15.96 -15.66
N LYS A 36 -4.58 -17.11 -15.67
CA LYS A 36 -5.07 -17.72 -16.93
C LYS A 36 -6.41 -17.11 -17.34
N PRO A 37 -6.58 -16.65 -18.60
CA PRO A 37 -7.92 -16.48 -19.17
C PRO A 37 -8.62 -17.84 -19.17
N LEU A 38 -9.89 -17.88 -18.76
CA LEU A 38 -10.65 -19.14 -18.79
C LEU A 38 -10.94 -19.53 -20.24
N ASP A 39 -10.43 -20.69 -20.65
CA ASP A 39 -10.82 -21.33 -21.92
C ASP A 39 -12.29 -21.77 -21.83
N VAL A 40 -13.11 -21.21 -22.72
CA VAL A 40 -14.56 -21.35 -22.79
C VAL A 40 -14.98 -22.81 -23.01
N GLN A 41 -14.12 -23.65 -23.61
CA GLN A 41 -14.48 -25.02 -24.01
C GLN A 41 -14.15 -26.09 -22.95
N HIS A 42 -13.12 -25.89 -22.11
CA HIS A 42 -12.70 -26.89 -21.12
C HIS A 42 -13.50 -26.86 -19.81
N ALA A 43 -14.24 -25.79 -19.52
CA ALA A 43 -15.04 -25.65 -18.30
C ALA A 43 -16.32 -26.55 -18.27
N ALA A 44 -16.68 -27.15 -19.41
CA ALA A 44 -17.88 -27.99 -19.53
C ALA A 44 -17.69 -29.43 -19.02
N SER A 45 -16.46 -29.98 -19.04
CA SER A 45 -16.22 -31.41 -18.78
C SER A 45 -15.58 -31.78 -17.44
N CYS A 46 -14.99 -30.81 -16.71
CA CYS A 46 -14.35 -31.09 -15.41
C CYS A 46 -15.20 -30.64 -14.21
N ALA A 47 -15.47 -31.58 -13.29
CA ALA A 47 -16.05 -31.33 -11.98
C ALA A 47 -15.01 -30.73 -11.01
N LEU A 48 -14.47 -29.56 -11.34
CA LEU A 48 -13.62 -28.79 -10.42
C LEU A 48 -14.50 -27.87 -9.53
N PRO A 49 -14.20 -27.73 -8.23
CA PRO A 49 -14.94 -26.86 -7.30
C PRO A 49 -14.84 -25.37 -7.64
N ASN A 50 -13.94 -24.99 -8.55
CA ASN A 50 -13.66 -23.61 -8.97
C ASN A 50 -14.68 -22.99 -9.95
N LYS A 51 -15.84 -23.61 -10.19
CA LYS A 51 -16.92 -22.98 -10.99
C LYS A 51 -17.47 -21.69 -10.38
N ALA A 52 -17.26 -21.45 -9.09
CA ALA A 52 -17.88 -20.35 -8.35
C ALA A 52 -17.12 -19.01 -8.42
N LEU A 53 -15.79 -19.00 -8.58
CA LEU A 53 -15.01 -17.76 -8.55
C LEU A 53 -14.93 -17.01 -9.88
N HIS A 54 -15.42 -17.56 -10.98
CA HIS A 54 -15.40 -16.88 -12.28
C HIS A 54 -16.70 -17.14 -13.04
N ALA A 55 -17.80 -16.57 -12.56
CA ALA A 55 -19.00 -16.46 -13.36
C ALA A 55 -18.75 -15.45 -14.51
N ARG A 56 -18.56 -16.00 -15.71
CA ARG A 56 -18.79 -15.40 -17.05
C ARG A 56 -18.98 -13.87 -17.06
N THR A 57 -17.93 -13.11 -17.32
CA THR A 57 -18.12 -11.77 -17.89
C THR A 57 -18.21 -11.97 -19.40
N SER A 58 -19.40 -11.85 -19.99
CA SER A 58 -19.54 -11.93 -21.45
C SER A 58 -18.82 -10.75 -22.11
N GLU A 59 -18.30 -10.92 -23.32
CA GLU A 59 -17.70 -9.81 -24.10
C GLU A 59 -18.65 -8.60 -24.23
N LEU A 60 -19.97 -8.84 -24.27
CA LEU A 60 -21.00 -7.79 -24.21
C LEU A 60 -21.02 -6.99 -22.90
N ALA A 61 -20.70 -7.61 -21.76
CA ALA A 61 -20.61 -6.91 -20.48
C ALA A 61 -19.29 -6.12 -20.33
N ILE A 62 -18.23 -6.55 -21.02
CA ILE A 62 -16.92 -5.87 -21.07
C ILE A 62 -17.02 -4.61 -21.96
N ASN A 63 -17.64 -4.74 -23.13
CA ASN A 63 -17.82 -3.65 -24.10
C ASN A 63 -19.13 -2.84 -23.90
N GLY A 64 -19.85 -3.09 -22.80
CA GLY A 64 -21.12 -2.43 -22.49
C GLY A 64 -20.97 -0.98 -21.99
N GLU A 65 -22.09 -0.27 -21.92
CA GLU A 65 -22.17 1.06 -21.31
C GLU A 65 -21.83 1.02 -19.80
N PRO A 66 -21.36 2.13 -19.22
CA PRO A 66 -21.08 2.20 -17.79
C PRO A 66 -22.33 1.90 -16.95
N PRO A 67 -22.16 1.37 -15.72
CA PRO A 67 -23.28 1.13 -14.81
C PRO A 67 -24.17 2.36 -14.65
N VAL A 68 -25.48 2.15 -14.76
CA VAL A 68 -26.44 3.25 -14.67
C VAL A 68 -26.45 3.84 -13.26
N ILE A 69 -26.40 5.17 -13.19
CA ILE A 69 -26.54 5.95 -11.97
C ILE A 69 -28.02 6.30 -11.83
N GLU A 70 -28.73 5.66 -10.90
CA GLU A 70 -30.18 5.82 -10.74
C GLU A 70 -30.60 6.08 -9.29
N GLY A 71 -31.83 6.56 -9.11
CA GLY A 71 -32.44 6.76 -7.80
C GLY A 71 -31.90 7.99 -7.06
N PRO A 72 -31.53 7.90 -5.77
CA PRO A 72 -31.17 9.05 -4.93
C PRO A 72 -29.88 9.78 -5.37
N ILE A 73 -29.21 9.25 -6.39
CA ILE A 73 -27.98 9.78 -6.98
C ILE A 73 -28.17 10.17 -8.46
N SER A 74 -29.42 10.21 -8.94
CA SER A 74 -29.77 10.74 -10.26
C SER A 74 -29.36 12.21 -10.36
N GLY A 75 -28.39 12.52 -11.22
CA GLY A 75 -27.72 13.83 -11.26
C GLY A 75 -26.22 13.77 -10.96
N LEU A 76 -25.68 12.58 -10.68
CA LEU A 76 -24.25 12.32 -10.76
C LEU A 76 -23.88 11.76 -12.14
N TYR A 77 -22.65 12.02 -12.56
CA TYR A 77 -22.12 11.66 -13.88
C TYR A 77 -20.74 11.02 -13.76
N TRP A 78 -20.48 10.01 -14.60
CA TRP A 78 -19.17 9.39 -14.72
C TRP A 78 -18.15 10.36 -15.32
N CYS A 79 -16.92 10.33 -14.82
CA CYS A 79 -15.77 10.97 -15.44
C CYS A 79 -14.53 10.08 -15.36
N ARG A 80 -13.55 10.32 -16.24
CA ARG A 80 -12.20 9.78 -16.14
C ARG A 80 -11.28 10.89 -15.66
N LEU A 81 -10.35 10.58 -14.77
CA LEU A 81 -9.35 11.53 -14.27
C LEU A 81 -7.96 11.14 -14.77
N HIS A 82 -7.11 12.15 -14.97
CA HIS A 82 -5.74 12.05 -15.43
C HIS A 82 -4.82 12.82 -14.49
N VAL A 83 -3.78 12.17 -13.95
CA VAL A 83 -2.87 12.80 -12.97
C VAL A 83 -1.93 13.84 -13.60
N GLU A 84 -1.81 13.83 -14.92
CA GLU A 84 -1.11 14.83 -15.72
C GLU A 84 -1.91 16.14 -15.78
N ASN A 85 -3.24 16.07 -15.65
CA ASN A 85 -4.09 17.25 -15.55
C ASN A 85 -4.08 17.77 -14.12
N SER A 86 -3.44 18.92 -13.92
CA SER A 86 -3.27 19.52 -12.59
C SER A 86 -4.58 19.88 -11.90
N ALA A 87 -5.64 20.22 -12.65
CA ALA A 87 -6.95 20.53 -12.07
C ALA A 87 -7.66 19.26 -11.57
N GLU A 88 -7.66 18.19 -12.38
CA GLU A 88 -8.27 16.90 -12.00
C GLU A 88 -7.52 16.24 -10.84
N LEU A 89 -6.18 16.35 -10.83
CA LEU A 89 -5.37 15.91 -9.71
C LEU A 89 -5.68 16.70 -8.44
N ALA A 90 -5.87 18.02 -8.54
CA ALA A 90 -6.25 18.84 -7.40
C ALA A 90 -7.62 18.44 -6.84
N ASP A 91 -8.60 18.13 -7.71
CA ASP A 91 -9.90 17.60 -7.29
C ASP A 91 -9.76 16.28 -6.52
N MET A 92 -8.90 15.38 -7.01
CA MET A 92 -8.63 14.09 -6.35
C MET A 92 -7.94 14.29 -4.99
N VAL A 93 -6.95 15.19 -4.91
CA VAL A 93 -6.29 15.55 -3.65
C VAL A 93 -7.31 16.11 -2.65
N GLY A 94 -8.20 17.01 -3.09
CA GLY A 94 -9.25 17.57 -2.25
C GLY A 94 -10.23 16.51 -1.74
N LEU A 95 -10.77 15.68 -2.64
CA LEU A 95 -11.69 14.59 -2.26
C LEU A 95 -11.04 13.66 -1.23
N LEU A 96 -9.79 13.25 -1.44
CA LEU A 96 -9.10 12.35 -0.53
C LEU A 96 -8.78 13.04 0.81
N GLY A 97 -8.29 14.28 0.78
CA GLY A 97 -7.96 15.04 1.99
C GLY A 97 -9.15 15.29 2.92
N ASP A 98 -10.36 15.36 2.36
CA ASP A 98 -11.57 15.66 3.15
C ASP A 98 -12.40 14.42 3.49
N HIS A 99 -12.27 13.33 2.73
CA HIS A 99 -13.19 12.19 2.82
C HIS A 99 -12.53 10.80 2.79
N TYR A 100 -11.21 10.68 2.77
CA TYR A 100 -10.54 9.39 2.77
C TYR A 100 -10.41 8.77 4.18
N VAL A 101 -9.52 7.78 4.30
CA VAL A 101 -9.33 6.95 5.49
C VAL A 101 -8.92 7.79 6.68
N GLU A 102 -9.62 7.57 7.78
CA GLU A 102 -9.35 8.09 9.11
C GLU A 102 -9.00 6.92 10.03
N ASP A 103 -8.21 7.18 11.06
CA ASP A 103 -7.93 6.22 12.14
C ASP A 103 -9.17 5.97 13.03
N SER A 104 -9.06 5.02 13.95
CA SER A 104 -10.11 4.70 14.92
C SER A 104 -9.84 5.37 16.27
N PRO A 105 -9.87 6.71 16.35
CA PRO A 105 -11.06 7.44 16.81
C PRO A 105 -11.38 8.68 15.95
N SER A 106 -10.99 8.69 14.67
CA SER A 106 -11.08 9.84 13.76
C SER A 106 -10.28 11.04 14.25
N THR A 107 -9.06 10.81 14.71
CA THR A 107 -8.10 11.85 15.13
C THR A 107 -7.12 12.22 14.02
N LEU A 108 -6.91 11.32 13.06
CA LEU A 108 -5.94 11.45 11.97
C LEU A 108 -6.58 11.04 10.66
N ARG A 109 -6.20 11.73 9.59
CA ARG A 109 -6.57 11.37 8.21
C ARG A 109 -5.37 11.40 7.30
N PHE A 110 -5.25 10.46 6.37
CA PHE A 110 -4.19 10.52 5.36
C PHE A 110 -4.29 11.80 4.52
N ALA A 111 -3.15 12.44 4.29
CA ALA A 111 -3.01 13.64 3.50
C ALA A 111 -2.12 13.36 2.27
N TYR A 112 -2.67 12.67 1.28
CA TYR A 112 -1.95 12.41 0.02
C TYR A 112 -1.67 13.72 -0.73
N SER A 113 -0.40 13.98 -1.04
CA SER A 113 -0.01 15.12 -1.85
C SER A 113 -0.22 14.86 -3.34
N ALA A 114 -0.29 15.91 -4.14
CA ALA A 114 -0.32 15.82 -5.60
C ALA A 114 0.88 15.02 -6.15
N ASP A 115 2.08 15.26 -5.61
CA ASP A 115 3.29 14.55 -6.04
C ASP A 115 3.27 13.07 -5.66
N PHE A 116 2.69 12.73 -4.50
CA PHE A 116 2.50 11.33 -4.11
C PHE A 116 1.52 10.63 -5.07
N LEU A 117 0.37 11.25 -5.35
CA LEU A 117 -0.62 10.65 -6.26
C LEU A 117 -0.08 10.51 -7.67
N ARG A 118 0.66 11.50 -8.18
CA ARG A 118 1.40 11.37 -9.45
C ARG A 118 2.36 10.20 -9.37
N TRP A 119 3.19 10.08 -8.33
CA TRP A 119 4.11 8.95 -8.20
C TRP A 119 3.41 7.59 -8.12
N ALA A 120 2.29 7.50 -7.41
CA ALA A 120 1.55 6.25 -7.22
C ALA A 120 0.75 5.83 -8.46
N LEU A 121 0.33 6.78 -9.29
CA LEU A 121 -0.57 6.58 -10.42
C LEU A 121 0.04 6.94 -11.79
N GLU A 122 1.26 7.45 -11.85
CA GLU A 122 1.94 7.69 -13.15
C GLU A 122 2.08 6.37 -13.88
N ASP A 123 1.88 6.46 -15.19
CA ASP A 123 2.20 5.43 -16.16
C ASP A 123 3.60 4.86 -15.96
N TYR A 124 3.75 3.61 -16.39
CA TYR A 124 5.07 3.06 -16.61
C TYR A 124 5.07 2.09 -17.77
N VAL A 125 6.25 1.99 -18.37
CA VAL A 125 6.48 1.15 -19.54
C VAL A 125 7.03 -0.19 -19.09
N PHE A 126 6.43 -1.25 -19.59
CA PHE A 126 6.87 -2.61 -19.33
C PHE A 126 7.80 -3.09 -20.43
N GLU A 127 8.88 -3.74 -20.03
CA GLU A 127 9.58 -4.70 -20.87
C GLU A 127 9.00 -6.08 -20.56
N MET A 128 8.25 -6.66 -21.50
CA MET A 128 7.83 -8.05 -21.38
C MET A 128 8.96 -8.96 -21.88
N PRO A 129 9.31 -10.04 -21.17
CA PRO A 129 10.13 -11.10 -21.75
C PRO A 129 9.42 -11.62 -23.00
N THR A 130 10.14 -11.77 -24.11
CA THR A 130 9.60 -12.40 -25.32
C THR A 130 9.17 -13.83 -24.98
N THR A 131 7.89 -14.13 -25.16
CA THR A 131 7.34 -15.47 -24.94
C THR A 131 7.70 -16.36 -26.11
N ASP A 132 8.90 -16.93 -26.14
CA ASP A 132 9.28 -18.00 -27.06
C ASP A 132 8.92 -19.39 -26.49
N ALA A 133 7.73 -19.53 -25.91
CA ALA A 133 7.30 -20.78 -25.28
C ALA A 133 5.79 -21.03 -25.39
N CYS A 134 5.26 -21.07 -26.61
CA CYS A 134 4.09 -21.87 -26.99
C CYS A 134 4.21 -22.20 -28.49
N GLY A 135 4.34 -23.48 -28.82
CA GLY A 135 4.74 -23.95 -30.14
C GLY A 135 3.73 -23.72 -31.26
N GLY A 136 4.28 -23.49 -32.45
CA GLY A 136 3.64 -23.56 -33.76
C GLY A 136 4.70 -23.25 -34.80
N GLY A 137 5.18 -24.27 -35.54
CA GLY A 137 6.36 -24.15 -36.38
C GLY A 137 6.22 -23.16 -37.52
N ALA A 138 7.28 -22.37 -37.74
CA ALA A 138 7.66 -21.85 -39.05
C ALA A 138 9.13 -21.41 -39.01
N GLU A 139 9.90 -21.99 -39.93
CA GLU A 139 11.16 -21.60 -40.57
C GLU A 139 12.23 -20.77 -39.81
N LYS A 140 13.45 -21.34 -39.83
CA LYS A 140 14.71 -20.65 -39.55
C LYS A 140 14.89 -19.52 -40.57
N ASP A 141 14.91 -18.28 -40.09
CA ASP A 141 15.54 -17.19 -40.82
C ASP A 141 16.73 -16.66 -40.01
N ASP A 142 17.90 -16.78 -40.61
CA ASP A 142 19.20 -16.40 -40.09
C ASP A 142 19.41 -14.90 -40.39
N SER A 143 18.98 -14.02 -39.48
CA SER A 143 19.48 -12.65 -39.42
C SER A 143 19.40 -12.09 -38.00
N SER A 144 20.57 -11.80 -37.46
CA SER A 144 20.82 -11.21 -36.16
C SER A 144 20.20 -9.82 -36.02
N THR A 145 19.01 -9.73 -35.43
CA THR A 145 18.51 -8.50 -34.81
C THR A 145 17.69 -8.90 -33.58
N PRO A 146 18.02 -8.44 -32.36
CA PRO A 146 17.18 -8.71 -31.20
C PRO A 146 15.83 -8.02 -31.41
N SER A 147 14.76 -8.82 -31.45
CA SER A 147 13.38 -8.36 -31.55
C SER A 147 13.09 -7.37 -30.43
N ILE A 148 12.97 -6.09 -30.78
CA ILE A 148 12.64 -5.00 -29.85
C ILE A 148 11.30 -5.34 -29.19
N SER A 149 11.31 -5.51 -27.87
CA SER A 149 10.09 -5.66 -27.06
C SER A 149 9.16 -4.50 -27.35
N ARG A 150 7.88 -4.78 -27.68
CA ARG A 150 6.87 -3.72 -27.83
C ARG A 150 6.69 -3.02 -26.49
N LEU A 151 7.29 -1.84 -26.36
CA LEU A 151 7.09 -0.92 -25.24
C LEU A 151 5.63 -0.46 -25.27
N CYS A 152 4.80 -1.02 -24.40
CA CYS A 152 3.42 -0.58 -24.23
C CYS A 152 3.32 0.23 -22.93
N SER A 153 2.97 1.51 -23.03
CA SER A 153 2.55 2.33 -21.89
C SER A 153 1.17 1.88 -21.44
N HIS A 154 0.98 1.70 -20.13
CA HIS A 154 -0.34 1.38 -19.57
C HIS A 154 -0.67 2.46 -18.56
N PRO A 155 -1.59 3.38 -18.89
CA PRO A 155 -1.93 4.42 -17.96
C PRO A 155 -2.64 3.91 -16.71
N ALA A 156 -2.62 4.68 -15.64
CA ALA A 156 -3.55 4.42 -14.55
C ALA A 156 -4.99 4.63 -15.04
N LEU A 157 -5.89 3.75 -14.58
CA LEU A 157 -7.33 3.97 -14.71
C LEU A 157 -7.84 4.65 -13.47
N ILE A 158 -8.32 5.88 -13.60
CA ILE A 158 -8.95 6.61 -12.51
C ILE A 158 -10.38 6.94 -12.90
N VAL A 159 -11.32 6.25 -12.25
CA VAL A 159 -12.76 6.41 -12.47
C VAL A 159 -13.30 7.34 -11.40
N GLY A 160 -14.00 8.38 -11.81
CA GLY A 160 -14.61 9.37 -10.94
C GLY A 160 -16.11 9.51 -11.16
N ILE A 161 -16.78 10.08 -10.16
CA ILE A 161 -18.17 10.50 -10.23
C ILE A 161 -18.23 11.99 -9.84
N ARG A 162 -18.85 12.82 -10.68
CA ARG A 162 -19.07 14.25 -10.44
C ARG A 162 -20.56 14.56 -10.28
N ASP A 163 -20.89 15.63 -9.57
CA ASP A 163 -22.24 16.18 -9.55
C ASP A 163 -22.51 17.13 -10.73
N SER A 164 -23.72 17.70 -10.77
CA SER A 164 -24.12 18.69 -11.78
C SER A 164 -23.33 19.99 -11.74
N GLN A 165 -22.62 20.27 -10.64
CA GLN A 165 -21.71 21.41 -10.50
C GLN A 165 -20.27 21.06 -10.89
N MET A 166 -20.04 19.87 -11.46
CA MET A 166 -18.73 19.34 -11.82
C MET A 166 -17.80 19.10 -10.62
N THR A 167 -18.33 19.04 -9.39
CA THR A 167 -17.52 18.72 -8.19
C THR A 167 -17.30 17.21 -8.11
N LEU A 168 -16.07 16.77 -7.82
CA LEU A 168 -15.76 15.35 -7.66
C LEU A 168 -16.34 14.81 -6.35
N LYS A 169 -17.14 13.74 -6.44
CA LYS A 169 -17.90 13.16 -5.33
C LYS A 169 -17.53 11.72 -5.00
N GLY A 170 -16.76 11.06 -5.87
CA GLY A 170 -16.19 9.76 -5.59
C GLY A 170 -15.15 9.40 -6.63
N CYS A 171 -14.18 8.57 -6.25
CA CYS A 171 -13.17 8.04 -7.16
C CYS A 171 -12.72 6.64 -6.77
N ILE A 172 -12.13 5.93 -7.72
CA ILE A 172 -11.37 4.69 -7.52
C ILE A 172 -10.28 4.63 -8.60
N ALA A 173 -9.12 4.09 -8.26
CA ALA A 173 -8.01 3.97 -9.19
C ALA A 173 -7.47 2.54 -9.30
N ALA A 174 -6.94 2.20 -10.48
CA ALA A 174 -6.14 1.00 -10.71
C ALA A 174 -4.87 1.33 -11.48
N THR A 175 -3.76 0.73 -11.06
CA THR A 175 -2.54 0.60 -11.87
C THR A 175 -2.31 -0.87 -12.20
N LEU A 176 -1.51 -1.17 -13.22
CA LEU A 176 -1.09 -2.56 -13.45
C LEU A 176 0.20 -2.82 -12.68
N MET A 177 0.49 -4.07 -12.33
CA MET A 177 1.76 -4.53 -11.73
C MET A 177 2.15 -5.86 -12.37
N PRO A 178 3.41 -6.05 -12.85
CA PRO A 178 3.85 -7.36 -13.29
C PRO A 178 4.11 -8.21 -12.04
N MET A 179 3.53 -9.39 -12.03
CA MET A 179 3.57 -10.29 -10.87
C MET A 179 4.08 -11.64 -11.34
N HIS A 180 5.02 -12.20 -10.58
CA HIS A 180 5.29 -13.63 -10.63
C HIS A 180 4.17 -14.37 -9.91
N ILE A 181 3.68 -15.40 -10.58
CA ILE A 181 2.61 -16.28 -10.12
C ILE A 181 3.09 -17.71 -10.34
N GLY A 182 3.68 -18.30 -9.30
CA GLY A 182 4.39 -19.57 -9.41
C GLY A 182 5.51 -19.47 -10.45
N LYS A 183 5.39 -20.20 -11.57
CA LYS A 183 6.37 -20.18 -12.66
C LYS A 183 6.03 -19.21 -13.81
N SER A 184 4.87 -18.58 -13.78
CA SER A 184 4.40 -17.68 -14.83
C SER A 184 4.53 -16.23 -14.39
N THR A 185 4.49 -15.30 -15.35
CA THR A 185 4.41 -13.87 -15.09
C THR A 185 3.15 -13.33 -15.75
N ALA A 186 2.35 -12.57 -15.01
CA ALA A 186 1.14 -11.92 -15.53
C ALA A 186 0.99 -10.52 -14.95
N LYS A 187 0.18 -9.69 -15.61
CA LYS A 187 -0.20 -8.39 -15.09
C LYS A 187 -1.41 -8.53 -14.19
N ILE A 188 -1.38 -7.85 -13.06
CA ILE A 188 -2.51 -7.76 -12.12
C ILE A 188 -2.83 -6.29 -11.89
N ALA A 189 -4.13 -5.96 -11.79
CA ALA A 189 -4.55 -4.62 -11.45
C ALA A 189 -4.41 -4.37 -9.94
N LEU A 190 -3.61 -3.40 -9.52
CA LEU A 190 -3.55 -2.93 -8.14
C LEU A 190 -4.58 -1.82 -7.96
N VAL A 191 -5.63 -2.10 -7.20
CA VAL A 191 -6.74 -1.17 -6.95
C VAL A 191 -6.50 -0.43 -5.64
N ASN A 192 -6.60 0.90 -5.68
CA ASN A 192 -6.42 1.76 -4.52
C ASN A 192 -7.28 3.04 -4.64
N PHE A 193 -7.26 3.90 -3.63
CA PHE A 193 -7.88 5.22 -3.62
C PHE A 193 -9.41 5.21 -3.85
N LEU A 194 -10.09 4.14 -3.41
CA LEU A 194 -11.55 4.11 -3.37
C LEU A 194 -12.05 5.12 -2.33
N CYS A 195 -12.62 6.23 -2.78
CA CYS A 195 -13.16 7.28 -1.93
C CYS A 195 -14.57 7.66 -2.37
N VAL A 196 -15.44 7.89 -1.39
CA VAL A 196 -16.78 8.44 -1.60
C VAL A 196 -16.97 9.59 -0.63
N HIS A 197 -17.39 10.73 -1.18
CA HIS A 197 -17.73 11.93 -0.41
C HIS A 197 -18.67 11.59 0.74
N ARG A 198 -18.41 12.15 1.93
CA ARG A 198 -19.05 11.70 3.18
C ARG A 198 -20.58 11.73 3.13
N GLU A 199 -21.15 12.74 2.48
CA GLU A 199 -22.61 12.93 2.33
C GLU A 199 -23.28 11.85 1.46
N LEU A 200 -22.53 11.20 0.56
CA LEU A 200 -23.06 10.19 -0.35
C LEU A 200 -22.79 8.75 0.14
N ARG A 201 -22.18 8.60 1.32
CA ARG A 201 -21.98 7.30 1.96
C ARG A 201 -23.34 6.71 2.33
N GLY A 202 -23.55 5.43 2.03
CA GLY A 202 -24.85 4.75 2.20
C GLY A 202 -25.69 4.67 0.93
N HIS A 203 -25.34 5.41 -0.13
CA HIS A 203 -26.06 5.39 -1.42
C HIS A 203 -25.48 4.41 -2.46
N GLN A 204 -24.72 3.41 -2.01
CA GLN A 204 -24.17 2.34 -2.87
C GLN A 204 -23.25 2.81 -4.03
N LEU A 205 -22.61 3.98 -3.90
CA LEU A 205 -21.66 4.47 -4.91
C LEU A 205 -20.38 3.63 -5.02
N ALA A 206 -19.85 3.12 -3.91
CA ALA A 206 -18.65 2.28 -3.94
C ALA A 206 -18.83 1.01 -4.82
N PRO A 207 -19.93 0.23 -4.67
CA PRO A 207 -20.28 -0.82 -5.63
C PRO A 207 -20.30 -0.41 -7.10
N LEU A 208 -20.81 0.78 -7.43
CA LEU A 208 -20.85 1.28 -8.82
C LEU A 208 -19.44 1.59 -9.33
N LEU A 209 -18.64 2.31 -8.55
CA LEU A 209 -17.24 2.62 -8.86
C LEU A 209 -16.43 1.34 -9.11
N ILE A 210 -16.58 0.33 -8.25
CA ILE A 210 -15.91 -0.97 -8.40
C ILE A 210 -16.32 -1.64 -9.72
N LYS A 211 -17.63 -1.71 -10.02
CA LYS A 211 -18.13 -2.32 -11.26
C LYS A 211 -17.58 -1.65 -12.50
N GLU A 212 -17.59 -0.31 -12.53
CA GLU A 212 -17.09 0.43 -13.70
C GLU A 212 -15.58 0.26 -13.86
N LEU A 213 -14.82 0.34 -12.77
CA LEU A 213 -13.37 0.07 -12.82
C LEU A 213 -13.09 -1.35 -13.33
N THR A 214 -13.80 -2.36 -12.84
CA THR A 214 -13.66 -3.75 -13.31
C THR A 214 -13.94 -3.85 -14.81
N ARG A 215 -15.02 -3.22 -15.29
CA ARG A 215 -15.37 -3.21 -16.73
C ARG A 215 -14.23 -2.61 -17.57
N LEU A 216 -13.71 -1.46 -17.16
CA LEU A 216 -12.63 -0.77 -17.89
C LEU A 216 -11.30 -1.53 -17.85
N VAL A 217 -10.93 -2.13 -16.71
CA VAL A 217 -9.72 -2.97 -16.61
C VAL A 217 -9.81 -4.18 -17.55
N HIS A 218 -10.98 -4.81 -17.63
CA HIS A 218 -11.20 -5.92 -18.56
C HIS A 218 -11.14 -5.45 -20.02
N ALA A 219 -11.81 -4.35 -20.35
CA ALA A 219 -11.96 -3.86 -21.72
C ALA A 219 -10.66 -3.25 -22.29
N GLU A 220 -9.97 -2.42 -21.52
CA GLU A 220 -8.81 -1.67 -21.98
C GLU A 220 -7.49 -2.46 -21.86
N TYR A 221 -7.38 -3.34 -20.85
CA TYR A 221 -6.13 -4.06 -20.58
C TYR A 221 -6.21 -5.57 -20.74
N GLY A 222 -7.41 -6.15 -20.87
CA GLY A 222 -7.57 -7.61 -20.90
C GLY A 222 -7.08 -8.29 -19.62
N VAL A 223 -7.06 -7.58 -18.50
CA VAL A 223 -6.67 -8.07 -17.18
C VAL A 223 -7.93 -8.44 -16.41
N PHE A 224 -7.97 -9.63 -15.80
CA PHE A 224 -9.17 -10.14 -15.13
C PHE A 224 -8.95 -10.42 -13.63
N GLN A 225 -7.81 -9.98 -13.11
CA GLN A 225 -7.42 -10.14 -11.72
C GLN A 225 -7.04 -8.79 -11.13
N ALA A 226 -7.42 -8.59 -9.88
CA ALA A 226 -7.07 -7.40 -9.12
C ALA A 226 -6.59 -7.76 -7.71
N LEU A 227 -5.68 -6.96 -7.19
CA LEU A 227 -5.30 -6.93 -5.77
C LEU A 227 -5.75 -5.60 -5.19
N PHE A 228 -6.29 -5.66 -3.99
CA PHE A 228 -6.59 -4.49 -3.19
C PHE A 228 -6.34 -4.84 -1.74
N SER A 229 -6.11 -3.81 -0.92
CA SER A 229 -5.92 -3.97 0.52
C SER A 229 -6.96 -3.17 1.29
N THR A 230 -7.37 -3.65 2.46
CA THR A 230 -8.33 -2.92 3.31
C THR A 230 -8.15 -3.21 4.79
N GLU A 231 -8.47 -2.23 5.63
CA GLU A 231 -8.55 -2.41 7.08
C GLU A 231 -9.89 -3.03 7.51
N ARG A 232 -10.89 -3.04 6.63
CA ARG A 232 -12.18 -3.66 6.89
C ARG A 232 -12.09 -5.17 6.69
N ILE A 233 -12.84 -5.92 7.49
CA ILE A 233 -12.97 -7.37 7.29
C ILE A 233 -13.96 -7.58 6.14
N LEU A 234 -13.46 -8.04 4.99
CA LEU A 234 -14.24 -8.51 3.86
C LEU A 234 -14.01 -10.02 3.67
N PRO A 235 -14.98 -10.78 3.11
CA PRO A 235 -14.80 -12.20 2.82
C PRO A 235 -13.75 -12.43 1.72
N ALA A 236 -12.94 -13.49 1.75
CA ALA A 236 -12.02 -13.87 2.81
C ALA A 236 -10.61 -13.39 2.39
N PRO A 237 -9.85 -12.72 3.27
CA PRO A 237 -8.58 -12.11 2.89
C PRO A 237 -7.49 -13.16 2.65
N VAL A 238 -6.63 -12.93 1.66
CA VAL A 238 -5.52 -13.83 1.32
C VAL A 238 -4.43 -13.80 2.39
N ALA A 239 -4.19 -12.63 2.96
CA ALA A 239 -3.24 -12.41 4.05
C ALA A 239 -3.79 -11.40 5.05
N THR A 240 -3.16 -11.29 6.22
CA THR A 240 -3.45 -10.21 7.16
C THR A 240 -2.14 -9.82 7.81
N CYS A 241 -1.82 -8.55 7.72
CA CYS A 241 -0.60 -7.96 8.26
C CYS A 241 -0.97 -6.93 9.33
N ARG A 242 -0.18 -6.85 10.39
CA ARG A 242 -0.34 -5.87 11.46
C ARG A 242 0.56 -4.66 11.18
N TYR A 243 0.07 -3.47 11.50
CA TYR A 243 0.89 -2.26 11.50
C TYR A 243 1.84 -2.23 12.70
N TRP A 244 3.04 -1.73 12.46
CA TRP A 244 4.07 -1.51 13.47
C TRP A 244 4.60 -0.09 13.33
N HIS A 245 5.00 0.50 14.45
CA HIS A 245 5.43 1.88 14.49
C HIS A 245 6.73 2.02 15.28
N TYR A 246 7.61 2.87 14.77
CA TYR A 246 8.80 3.33 15.45
C TYR A 246 8.70 4.84 15.67
N PRO A 247 8.48 5.29 16.91
CA PRO A 247 8.49 6.71 17.24
C PRO A 247 9.86 7.32 16.96
N LEU A 248 9.91 8.35 16.11
CA LEU A 248 11.14 9.12 15.86
C LEU A 248 11.18 10.40 16.70
N ARG A 249 10.00 10.96 17.01
CA ARG A 249 9.83 12.19 17.80
C ARG A 249 8.65 12.05 18.76
N VAL A 250 8.89 11.40 19.90
CA VAL A 250 7.84 11.02 20.85
C VAL A 250 7.02 12.22 21.33
N SER A 251 7.67 13.32 21.75
CA SER A 251 6.96 14.51 22.24
C SER A 251 5.95 15.06 21.22
N ARG A 252 6.36 15.17 19.95
CA ARG A 252 5.47 15.63 18.88
C ARG A 252 4.30 14.67 18.65
N LEU A 253 4.54 13.36 18.68
CA LEU A 253 3.47 12.37 18.51
C LEU A 253 2.45 12.40 19.65
N VAL A 254 2.87 12.74 20.88
CA VAL A 254 1.96 12.96 22.02
C VAL A 254 1.17 14.26 21.85
N GLU A 255 1.83 15.35 21.43
CA GLU A 255 1.18 16.64 21.16
C GLU A 255 0.09 16.54 20.09
N THR A 256 0.35 15.77 19.02
CA THR A 256 -0.60 15.58 17.91
C THR A 256 -1.65 14.50 18.16
N GLY A 257 -1.60 13.80 19.31
CA GLY A 257 -2.55 12.75 19.67
C GLY A 257 -2.36 11.40 18.96
N PHE A 258 -1.24 11.19 18.25
CA PHE A 258 -0.89 9.87 17.68
C PHE A 258 -0.55 8.88 18.78
N ILE A 259 0.12 9.36 19.83
CA ILE A 259 0.30 8.66 21.09
C ILE A 259 -0.63 9.30 22.10
N SER A 260 -1.39 8.49 22.83
CA SER A 260 -2.22 8.98 23.94
C SER A 260 -1.39 9.79 24.93
N LYS A 261 -2.00 10.84 25.50
CA LYS A 261 -1.37 11.62 26.57
C LYS A 261 -0.97 10.69 27.72
N CYS A 262 0.24 10.89 28.23
CA CYS A 262 0.82 10.08 29.29
C CYS A 262 1.46 10.97 30.36
N SER A 263 1.83 10.37 31.50
CA SER A 263 2.54 11.10 32.57
C SER A 263 3.91 11.58 32.10
N GLU A 264 4.46 12.61 32.75
CA GLU A 264 5.82 13.10 32.47
C GLU A 264 6.88 11.99 32.60
N ALA A 265 6.72 11.10 33.58
CA ALA A 265 7.61 9.95 33.78
C ALA A 265 7.56 8.98 32.59
N THR A 266 6.36 8.68 32.09
CA THR A 266 6.16 7.83 30.91
C THR A 266 6.75 8.47 29.65
N LEU A 267 6.55 9.77 29.47
CA LEU A 267 7.13 10.52 28.34
C LEU A 267 8.66 10.50 28.39
N ALA A 268 9.26 10.72 29.56
CA ALA A 268 10.71 10.66 29.75
C ALA A 268 11.28 9.27 29.45
N TYR A 269 10.59 8.20 29.86
CA TYR A 269 10.96 6.83 29.51
C TYR A 269 10.98 6.60 28.01
N PHE A 270 9.92 7.00 27.29
CA PHE A 270 9.84 6.81 25.84
C PHE A 270 10.87 7.65 25.07
N ASN A 271 11.08 8.91 25.48
CA ASN A 271 12.14 9.75 24.92
C ASN A 271 13.52 9.11 25.10
N THR A 272 13.76 8.42 26.22
CA THR A 272 15.02 7.71 26.46
C THR A 272 15.14 6.40 25.67
N LYS A 273 14.03 5.67 25.51
CA LYS A 273 13.98 4.41 24.74
C LYS A 273 14.19 4.64 23.24
N TYR A 274 13.54 5.67 22.70
CA TYR A 274 13.54 6.02 21.28
C TYR A 274 14.46 7.21 20.96
N ALA A 275 15.39 7.52 21.85
CA ALA A 275 16.36 8.60 21.69
C ALA A 275 17.11 8.45 20.35
N PRO A 276 17.10 9.48 19.48
CA PRO A 276 17.78 9.45 18.17
C PRO A 276 19.27 9.08 18.27
N GLU A 277 19.93 9.48 19.36
CA GLU A 277 21.34 9.16 19.65
C GLU A 277 21.58 7.66 19.70
N ARG A 278 20.60 6.86 20.15
CA ARG A 278 20.72 5.39 20.19
C ARG A 278 20.66 4.76 18.80
N ILE A 279 19.88 5.37 17.91
CA ILE A 279 19.79 4.95 16.51
C ILE A 279 21.11 5.26 15.80
N VAL A 280 21.65 6.46 16.02
CA VAL A 280 22.86 6.96 15.34
C VAL A 280 24.16 6.39 15.92
N ALA A 281 24.25 6.19 17.24
CA ALA A 281 25.45 5.65 17.88
C ALA A 281 25.77 4.22 17.41
N GLY A 282 24.75 3.39 17.19
CA GLY A 282 24.91 2.03 16.67
C GLY A 282 25.38 1.98 15.21
N ILE A 283 25.15 3.04 14.43
CA ILE A 283 25.57 3.15 13.02
C ILE A 283 27.02 3.59 12.92
N SER A 284 27.42 4.57 13.75
CA SER A 284 28.73 5.24 13.66
C SER A 284 29.91 4.31 13.96
N GLN A 285 29.65 3.14 14.55
CA GLN A 285 30.65 2.11 14.86
C GLN A 285 30.59 0.90 13.91
N SER A 286 29.71 0.93 12.91
CA SER A 286 29.50 -0.20 11.99
C SER A 286 30.25 -0.02 10.68
N ASP A 287 30.68 -1.12 10.06
CA ASP A 287 31.32 -1.12 8.73
C ASP A 287 30.30 -0.94 7.58
N TYR A 288 29.04 -0.62 7.92
CA TYR A 288 27.96 -0.44 6.98
C TYR A 288 27.78 1.03 6.61
N CYS A 289 27.47 1.29 5.34
CA CYS A 289 27.23 2.62 4.82
C CYS A 289 25.93 2.64 4.01
N LEU A 290 24.99 3.49 4.44
CA LEU A 290 23.76 3.74 3.68
C LEU A 290 24.01 4.84 2.66
N ARG A 291 23.68 4.58 1.40
CA ARG A 291 23.81 5.55 0.30
C ARG A 291 22.49 5.68 -0.45
N ALA A 292 22.13 6.91 -0.80
CA ALA A 292 20.99 7.20 -1.66
C ALA A 292 21.10 6.48 -3.01
N PHE A 293 20.01 5.85 -3.42
CA PHE A 293 19.84 5.15 -4.69
C PHE A 293 19.98 6.09 -5.89
N ARG A 294 20.72 5.64 -6.91
CA ARG A 294 20.97 6.34 -8.18
C ARG A 294 20.36 5.54 -9.33
N GLU A 295 19.40 6.13 -10.02
CA GLU A 295 18.53 5.42 -10.97
C GLU A 295 19.25 4.73 -12.15
N HIS A 296 20.38 5.27 -12.59
CA HIS A 296 21.10 4.75 -13.75
C HIS A 296 22.09 3.63 -13.38
N THR A 297 22.68 3.69 -12.19
CA THR A 297 23.71 2.73 -11.76
C THR A 297 23.17 1.64 -10.86
N ASP A 298 22.16 1.95 -10.04
CA ASP A 298 21.75 1.10 -8.93
C ASP A 298 20.49 0.29 -9.23
N ALA A 299 19.69 0.69 -10.24
CA ALA A 299 18.40 0.05 -10.52
C ALA A 299 18.50 -1.45 -10.79
N LYS A 300 19.54 -1.88 -11.51
CA LYS A 300 19.78 -3.30 -11.79
C LYS A 300 20.15 -4.07 -10.51
N VAL A 301 21.03 -3.51 -9.69
CA VAL A 301 21.47 -4.14 -8.43
C VAL A 301 20.31 -4.27 -7.45
N ALA A 302 19.49 -3.22 -7.32
CA ALA A 302 18.30 -3.25 -6.47
C ALA A 302 17.25 -4.25 -6.97
N ALA A 303 17.04 -4.33 -8.30
CA ALA A 303 16.16 -5.34 -8.91
C ALA A 303 16.63 -6.76 -8.59
N GLU A 304 17.92 -7.06 -8.75
CA GLU A 304 18.49 -8.37 -8.45
C GLU A 304 18.37 -8.74 -6.96
N LEU A 305 18.62 -7.78 -6.05
CA LEU A 305 18.44 -8.01 -4.60
C LEU A 305 16.99 -8.30 -4.24
N LEU A 306 16.03 -7.52 -4.78
CA LEU A 306 14.61 -7.71 -4.54
C LEU A 306 14.09 -9.02 -5.14
N GLU A 307 14.48 -9.35 -6.37
CA GLU A 307 14.18 -10.64 -7.00
C GLU A 307 14.68 -11.81 -6.16
N ALA A 308 15.96 -11.79 -5.79
CA ALA A 308 16.57 -12.87 -5.01
C ALA A 308 15.91 -13.02 -3.63
N HIS A 309 15.64 -11.91 -2.95
CA HIS A 309 15.01 -11.91 -1.64
C HIS A 309 13.58 -12.46 -1.72
N PHE A 310 12.74 -11.91 -2.59
CA PHE A 310 11.34 -12.34 -2.65
C PHE A 310 11.17 -13.74 -3.25
N ALA A 311 11.99 -14.15 -4.22
CA ALA A 311 11.92 -15.49 -4.82
C ALA A 311 12.16 -16.61 -3.80
N LYS A 312 12.96 -16.35 -2.76
CA LYS A 312 13.23 -17.31 -1.68
C LYS A 312 12.01 -17.56 -0.80
N HIS A 313 11.10 -16.59 -0.69
CA HIS A 313 10.05 -16.57 0.32
C HIS A 313 8.64 -16.61 -0.25
N PHE A 314 8.44 -16.18 -1.50
CA PHE A 314 7.11 -15.91 -2.05
C PHE A 314 6.95 -16.43 -3.48
N GLU A 315 5.94 -17.27 -3.71
CA GLU A 315 5.53 -17.69 -5.07
C GLU A 315 4.68 -16.63 -5.77
N PHE A 316 4.04 -15.74 -5.00
CA PHE A 316 3.23 -14.63 -5.48
C PHE A 316 3.88 -13.32 -5.07
N ARG A 317 4.48 -12.60 -6.03
CA ARG A 317 5.33 -11.43 -5.76
C ARG A 317 5.45 -10.53 -6.99
N PRO A 318 5.80 -9.25 -6.85
CA PRO A 318 6.14 -8.42 -7.99
C PRO A 318 7.31 -9.01 -8.79
N ALA A 319 7.28 -8.81 -10.10
CA ALA A 319 8.39 -9.08 -11.00
C ALA A 319 9.27 -7.81 -11.07
N PHE A 320 10.31 -7.76 -10.25
CA PHE A 320 11.19 -6.62 -10.09
C PHE A 320 12.17 -6.52 -11.26
N GLY A 321 11.73 -5.92 -12.37
CA GLY A 321 12.58 -5.53 -13.49
C GLY A 321 13.27 -4.18 -13.24
N THR A 322 14.41 -3.95 -13.90
CA THR A 322 15.18 -2.69 -13.82
C THR A 322 14.32 -1.46 -14.10
N SER A 323 13.45 -1.52 -15.12
CA SER A 323 12.58 -0.40 -15.51
C SER A 323 11.48 -0.13 -14.46
N LEU A 324 10.94 -1.17 -13.82
CA LEU A 324 10.01 -1.03 -12.71
C LEU A 324 10.69 -0.41 -11.47
N ILE A 325 11.87 -0.89 -11.11
CA ILE A 325 12.64 -0.34 -9.99
C ILE A 325 13.00 1.12 -10.24
N ARG A 326 13.43 1.47 -11.46
CA ARG A 326 13.69 2.87 -11.82
C ARG A 326 12.45 3.74 -11.63
N ARG A 327 11.29 3.27 -12.08
CA ARG A 327 10.04 4.04 -11.96
C ARG A 327 9.62 4.24 -10.50
N LEU A 328 9.65 3.18 -9.70
CA LEU A 328 9.10 3.18 -8.34
C LEU A 328 10.08 3.77 -7.32
N MET A 329 11.39 3.51 -7.48
CA MET A 329 12.39 3.73 -6.43
C MET A 329 13.28 4.95 -6.67
N THR A 330 13.16 5.64 -7.80
CA THR A 330 13.91 6.87 -8.04
C THR A 330 13.53 7.93 -7.00
N GLN A 331 14.55 8.55 -6.42
CA GLN A 331 14.42 9.57 -5.37
C GLN A 331 13.48 10.69 -5.81
N ARG A 332 12.42 10.92 -5.03
CA ARG A 332 11.50 12.05 -5.20
C ARG A 332 11.31 12.71 -3.84
N PRO A 333 11.92 13.88 -3.60
CA PRO A 333 11.80 14.59 -2.33
C PRO A 333 10.34 14.77 -1.93
N GLY A 334 10.02 14.47 -0.67
CA GLY A 334 8.66 14.54 -0.15
C GLY A 334 7.75 13.37 -0.54
N VAL A 335 8.23 12.38 -1.32
CA VAL A 335 7.42 11.23 -1.78
C VAL A 335 8.09 9.89 -1.48
N ILE A 336 9.26 9.61 -2.05
CA ILE A 336 9.95 8.32 -1.91
C ILE A 336 11.45 8.53 -1.77
N TYR A 337 12.05 7.81 -0.81
CA TYR A 337 13.47 7.81 -0.54
C TYR A 337 13.99 6.37 -0.53
N SER A 338 14.91 6.06 -1.43
CA SER A 338 15.44 4.70 -1.64
C SER A 338 16.95 4.65 -1.44
N TYR A 339 17.43 3.55 -0.87
CA TYR A 339 18.82 3.43 -0.44
C TYR A 339 19.37 2.05 -0.72
N LEU A 340 20.68 2.00 -0.94
CA LEU A 340 21.47 0.78 -0.86
C LEU A 340 22.32 0.82 0.39
N LEU A 341 22.38 -0.31 1.09
CA LEU A 341 23.29 -0.54 2.20
C LEU A 341 24.52 -1.27 1.66
N PHE A 342 25.67 -0.68 1.90
CA PHE A 342 26.97 -1.24 1.56
C PHE A 342 27.66 -1.76 2.81
N ARG A 343 28.39 -2.85 2.66
CA ARG A 343 29.44 -3.27 3.57
C ARG A 343 30.71 -3.32 2.73
N GLU A 344 31.72 -2.55 3.14
CA GLU A 344 32.86 -2.26 2.27
C GLU A 344 32.36 -1.67 0.92
N GLU A 345 32.69 -2.31 -0.21
CA GLU A 345 32.28 -1.89 -1.56
C GLU A 345 31.11 -2.71 -2.14
N VAL A 346 30.54 -3.63 -1.36
CA VAL A 346 29.50 -4.55 -1.82
C VAL A 346 28.13 -4.13 -1.31
N SER A 347 27.17 -4.01 -2.22
CA SER A 347 25.77 -3.79 -1.84
C SER A 347 25.18 -5.08 -1.24
N VAL A 348 24.78 -5.00 0.02
CA VAL A 348 24.27 -6.13 0.81
C VAL A 348 22.77 -6.06 1.05
N ALA A 349 22.18 -4.87 0.99
CA ALA A 349 20.74 -4.69 1.15
C ALA A 349 20.23 -3.47 0.37
N PHE A 350 18.92 -3.46 0.11
CA PHE A 350 18.17 -2.37 -0.47
C PHE A 350 16.98 -2.06 0.43
N GLY A 351 16.65 -0.79 0.59
CA GLY A 351 15.43 -0.40 1.30
C GLY A 351 14.93 0.97 0.89
N ALA A 352 13.61 1.13 0.91
CA ALA A 352 12.96 2.38 0.59
C ALA A 352 11.90 2.76 1.63
N ILE A 353 11.70 4.06 1.81
CA ILE A 353 10.64 4.64 2.63
C ILE A 353 9.87 5.66 1.80
N TYR A 354 8.53 5.63 1.86
CA TYR A 354 7.71 6.68 1.27
C TYR A 354 7.13 7.60 2.35
N ALA A 355 6.90 8.85 1.99
CA ALA A 355 6.29 9.86 2.84
C ALA A 355 4.78 9.87 2.61
N LEU A 356 4.01 9.69 3.69
CA LEU A 356 2.56 9.85 3.66
C LEU A 356 2.13 10.59 4.91
N PRO A 357 2.04 11.93 4.89
CA PRO A 357 1.66 12.68 6.07
C PRO A 357 0.20 12.40 6.46
N SER A 358 -0.10 12.59 7.74
CA SER A 358 -1.46 12.55 8.27
C SER A 358 -1.85 13.92 8.81
N LYS A 359 -3.05 14.37 8.45
CA LYS A 359 -3.67 15.58 9.00
C LYS A 359 -4.30 15.26 10.36
N VAL A 360 -4.03 16.11 11.34
CA VAL A 360 -4.67 16.06 12.66
C VAL A 360 -6.07 16.65 12.57
N LEU A 361 -7.05 15.90 13.05
CA LEU A 361 -8.45 16.30 13.07
C LEU A 361 -8.76 16.87 14.46
N ASN A 362 -9.01 18.18 14.52
CA ASN A 362 -9.43 18.87 15.74
C ASN A 362 -10.89 18.54 16.07
N ASN A 363 -11.14 17.35 16.62
CA ASN A 363 -12.43 17.05 17.22
C ASN A 363 -12.39 17.56 18.68
N ASN A 364 -13.16 18.60 18.99
CA ASN A 364 -13.37 19.12 20.35
C ASN A 364 -14.05 18.12 21.32
N GLU A 365 -14.03 16.83 21.02
CA GLU A 365 -14.56 15.75 21.85
C GLU A 365 -13.54 14.60 21.93
N THR A 366 -12.37 14.84 22.51
CA THR A 366 -11.61 13.72 23.09
C THR A 366 -12.39 13.20 24.29
N LYS A 367 -13.25 12.21 24.08
CA LYS A 367 -13.51 11.22 25.12
C LYS A 367 -12.14 10.63 25.47
N VAL A 368 -11.76 10.74 26.74
CA VAL A 368 -10.63 10.03 27.32
C VAL A 368 -10.89 8.54 27.09
N SER A 369 -10.33 7.99 26.01
CA SER A 369 -10.22 6.56 25.84
C SER A 369 -8.90 6.17 26.48
N ASP A 370 -8.98 5.39 27.56
CA ASP A 370 -7.85 4.65 28.11
C ASP A 370 -7.32 3.70 27.02
N GLY A 371 -6.46 4.24 26.16
CA GLY A 371 -5.57 3.45 25.34
C GLY A 371 -4.49 2.92 26.26
N THR A 372 -4.74 1.78 26.90
CA THR A 372 -3.74 1.06 27.66
C THR A 372 -2.64 0.63 26.70
N ILE A 373 -1.42 1.12 26.92
CA ILE A 373 -0.22 0.63 26.26
C ILE A 373 0.00 -0.83 26.73
N PRO A 374 -0.04 -1.85 25.86
CA PRO A 374 0.26 -3.22 26.26
C PRO A 374 1.74 -3.32 26.66
N GLY A 375 2.01 -3.70 27.90
CA GLY A 375 3.37 -3.79 28.46
C GLY A 375 3.61 -2.98 29.74
N CYS A 376 2.59 -2.29 30.27
CA CYS A 376 2.63 -1.71 31.61
C CYS A 376 1.75 -2.56 32.55
N GLU A 377 2.26 -3.71 32.95
CA GLU A 377 1.85 -4.26 34.25
C GLU A 377 2.84 -3.69 35.26
N ASP A 378 2.25 -3.17 36.34
CA ASP A 378 2.86 -2.66 37.57
C ASP A 378 3.20 -1.15 37.68
N GLU A 379 2.51 -0.56 38.66
CA GLU A 379 2.97 0.51 39.56
C GLU A 379 2.98 1.99 39.08
N ILE A 380 1.90 2.72 39.38
CA ILE A 380 1.81 3.73 40.48
C ILE A 380 0.77 4.83 40.19
N ALA A 381 0.13 5.22 41.30
CA ALA A 381 -1.01 6.09 41.49
C ALA A 381 -0.78 7.61 41.27
N GLN A 382 -1.92 8.29 41.05
CA GLN A 382 -2.30 9.66 41.44
C GLN A 382 -1.27 10.80 41.26
N CYS A 383 -1.59 11.79 40.43
CA CYS A 383 -1.53 13.21 40.80
C CYS A 383 -2.32 14.11 39.83
N GLU A 384 -2.92 15.15 40.41
CA GLU A 384 -3.81 16.15 39.83
C GLU A 384 -3.08 17.28 39.07
N ASP A 385 -3.88 17.94 38.23
CA ASP A 385 -3.69 19.18 37.46
C ASP A 385 -2.53 20.12 37.83
N SER A 386 -1.83 20.59 36.79
CA SER A 386 -1.58 22.03 36.58
C SER A 386 -1.00 22.30 35.18
N ARG A 387 -1.69 23.11 34.37
CA ARG A 387 -1.17 23.66 33.10
C ARG A 387 -0.51 25.02 33.34
N PRO A 388 0.52 25.37 32.57
CA PRO A 388 0.71 26.75 32.14
C PRO A 388 0.60 26.90 30.62
N ASN A 389 -0.12 27.94 30.22
CA ASN A 389 -0.20 28.46 28.86
C ASN A 389 1.17 28.95 28.37
N ALA A 390 1.56 28.54 27.17
CA ALA A 390 2.51 29.29 26.34
C ALA A 390 2.00 29.26 24.90
N THR A 391 1.44 30.38 24.46
CA THR A 391 1.16 30.68 23.06
C THR A 391 2.50 30.87 22.33
N ILE A 392 2.83 29.92 21.47
CA ILE A 392 3.87 30.03 20.45
C ILE A 392 3.14 29.96 19.09
N ASP A 393 3.55 30.77 18.13
CA ASP A 393 3.04 30.78 16.75
C ASP A 393 3.30 29.43 16.04
N THR A 394 2.52 28.39 16.34
CA THR A 394 2.74 26.98 15.95
C THR A 394 1.61 26.33 15.14
N GLU A 395 0.52 27.03 14.83
CA GLU A 395 -0.73 26.38 14.35
C GLU A 395 -0.52 25.50 13.10
N ALA A 396 0.30 25.91 12.13
CA ALA A 396 0.54 25.12 10.92
C ALA A 396 1.42 23.87 11.11
N GLU A 397 2.36 23.86 12.07
CA GLU A 397 3.24 22.70 12.29
C GLU A 397 2.57 21.61 13.13
N VAL A 398 1.57 21.95 13.95
CA VAL A 398 0.83 21.02 14.81
C VAL A 398 -0.25 20.26 14.03
N GLU A 399 -0.71 20.79 12.89
CA GLU A 399 -1.79 20.20 12.10
C GLU A 399 -1.42 18.95 11.30
N THR A 400 -0.12 18.63 11.14
CA THR A 400 0.31 17.49 10.34
C THR A 400 1.43 16.67 11.00
N ILE A 401 1.27 15.36 10.91
CA ILE A 401 2.27 14.37 11.31
C ILE A 401 2.98 13.89 10.06
N ARG A 402 4.32 14.00 10.06
CA ARG A 402 5.15 13.48 8.97
C ARG A 402 5.42 12.01 9.22
N VAL A 403 4.72 11.14 8.51
CA VAL A 403 4.88 9.68 8.63
C VAL A 403 5.73 9.15 7.48
N ALA A 404 6.75 8.39 7.81
CA ALA A 404 7.47 7.53 6.87
C ALA A 404 6.85 6.13 6.89
N TYR A 405 6.72 5.49 5.74
CA TYR A 405 6.31 4.09 5.63
C TYR A 405 7.41 3.29 4.97
N LEU A 406 7.81 2.18 5.60
CA LEU A 406 8.70 1.21 4.98
C LEU A 406 8.02 0.64 3.74
N TYR A 407 8.72 0.71 2.61
CA TYR A 407 8.23 0.21 1.33
C TYR A 407 8.86 -1.15 1.03
N TYR A 408 9.46 -1.32 -0.15
CA TYR A 408 10.20 -2.53 -0.47
C TYR A 408 11.58 -2.54 0.18
N THR A 409 11.91 -3.69 0.76
CA THR A 409 13.20 -3.99 1.35
C THR A 409 13.70 -5.34 0.88
N ALA A 410 15.02 -5.49 0.76
CA ALA A 410 15.68 -6.75 0.47
C ALA A 410 17.05 -6.78 1.14
N TRP A 411 17.41 -7.95 1.64
CA TRP A 411 18.69 -8.19 2.31
C TRP A 411 19.12 -9.63 2.10
N ARG A 412 20.43 -9.89 2.30
CA ARG A 412 21.02 -11.23 2.14
C ARG A 412 20.79 -12.15 3.35
N ASP A 413 20.77 -11.59 4.56
CA ASP A 413 20.58 -12.29 5.83
C ASP A 413 20.03 -11.35 6.92
N ASP A 414 19.73 -11.91 8.10
CA ASP A 414 19.07 -11.19 9.19
C ASP A 414 19.94 -10.08 9.81
N GLU A 415 21.27 -10.22 9.79
CA GLU A 415 22.20 -9.17 10.24
C GLU A 415 22.06 -7.94 9.34
N HIS A 416 22.10 -8.15 8.02
CA HIS A 416 21.89 -7.09 7.05
C HIS A 416 20.51 -6.44 7.17
N ALA A 417 19.47 -7.20 7.54
CA ALA A 417 18.13 -6.68 7.75
C ALA A 417 18.08 -5.67 8.92
N GLU A 418 18.66 -6.03 10.06
CA GLU A 418 18.70 -5.16 11.24
C GLU A 418 19.49 -3.88 10.96
N HIS A 419 20.66 -4.00 10.33
CA HIS A 419 21.45 -2.83 9.95
C HIS A 419 20.70 -1.94 8.97
N LEU A 420 20.06 -2.50 7.94
CA LEU A 420 19.27 -1.73 6.98
C LEU A 420 18.18 -0.92 7.69
N LEU A 421 17.37 -1.56 8.53
CA LEU A 421 16.26 -0.89 9.22
C LEU A 421 16.76 0.20 10.16
N ARG A 422 17.82 -0.04 10.95
CA ARG A 422 18.41 0.98 11.82
C ARG A 422 18.91 2.20 11.03
N HIS A 423 19.58 1.97 9.89
CA HIS A 423 20.05 3.05 9.02
C HIS A 423 18.88 3.83 8.38
N LEU A 424 17.84 3.15 7.93
CA LEU A 424 16.63 3.80 7.40
C LEU A 424 15.92 4.64 8.47
N LEU A 425 15.84 4.17 9.72
CA LEU A 425 15.28 4.93 10.84
C LEU A 425 16.10 6.20 11.14
N ALA A 426 17.43 6.10 11.15
CA ALA A 426 18.29 7.26 11.33
C ALA A 426 18.10 8.28 10.19
N GLU A 427 17.96 7.80 8.96
CA GLU A 427 17.75 8.67 7.81
C GLU A 427 16.35 9.30 7.83
N ALA A 428 15.31 8.55 8.21
CA ALA A 428 13.97 9.08 8.41
C ALA A 428 13.95 10.18 9.48
N TYR A 429 14.68 9.99 10.58
CA TYR A 429 14.83 11.02 11.62
C TYR A 429 15.49 12.30 11.07
N LYS A 430 16.59 12.18 10.30
CA LYS A 430 17.27 13.33 9.67
C LYS A 430 16.39 14.06 8.67
N LEU A 431 15.57 13.34 7.90
CA LEU A 431 14.58 13.91 6.97
C LEU A 431 13.43 14.61 7.69
N GLY A 432 13.34 14.47 9.01
CA GLY A 432 12.38 15.14 9.87
C GLY A 432 11.01 14.47 9.93
N PHE A 433 10.95 13.14 9.75
CA PHE A 433 9.75 12.36 10.03
C PHE A 433 9.55 12.20 11.54
N ASP A 434 8.29 12.09 11.95
CA ASP A 434 7.87 12.01 13.35
C ASP A 434 7.71 10.55 13.80
N VAL A 435 7.32 9.67 12.87
CA VAL A 435 7.15 8.22 13.09
C VAL A 435 7.44 7.46 11.80
N CYS A 436 8.02 6.26 11.94
CA CYS A 436 8.19 5.31 10.86
C CYS A 436 7.26 4.12 11.04
N ASN A 437 6.39 3.88 10.07
CA ASN A 437 5.40 2.81 10.05
C ASN A 437 5.85 1.68 9.13
N CYS A 438 5.47 0.45 9.43
CA CYS A 438 5.63 -0.68 8.52
C CYS A 438 4.57 -1.74 8.78
N LEU A 439 4.52 -2.75 7.91
CA LEU A 439 3.76 -3.98 8.11
C LEU A 439 4.73 -5.13 8.38
N ASN A 440 4.27 -6.14 9.11
CA ASN A 440 4.95 -7.45 9.20
C ASN A 440 4.76 -8.28 7.91
N ALA A 441 5.17 -7.71 6.78
CA ALA A 441 4.98 -8.25 5.43
C ALA A 441 6.31 -8.25 4.65
N ALA A 442 6.33 -8.88 3.48
CA ALA A 442 7.44 -8.77 2.52
C ALA A 442 8.82 -9.14 3.11
N GLY A 443 8.86 -10.16 3.98
CA GLY A 443 10.09 -10.64 4.62
C GLY A 443 10.40 -9.97 5.96
N VAL A 444 9.74 -8.86 6.31
CA VAL A 444 9.87 -8.20 7.60
C VAL A 444 9.10 -8.98 8.66
N SER A 445 9.83 -9.71 9.51
CA SER A 445 9.24 -10.53 10.58
C SER A 445 8.95 -9.71 11.85
N GLU A 446 7.98 -10.16 12.66
CA GLU A 446 7.70 -9.56 13.97
C GLU A 446 8.91 -9.59 14.89
N ARG A 447 9.72 -10.67 14.82
CA ARG A 447 10.95 -10.79 15.59
C ARG A 447 11.97 -9.70 15.23
N LEU A 448 12.16 -9.44 13.94
CA LEU A 448 13.06 -8.37 13.48
C LEU A 448 12.58 -7.00 13.98
N LEU A 449 11.27 -6.76 13.93
CA LEU A 449 10.66 -5.52 14.36
C LEU A 449 10.75 -5.30 15.87
N ASP A 450 10.35 -6.28 16.68
CA ASP A 450 10.32 -6.20 18.14
C ASP A 450 11.73 -6.36 18.75
N GLU A 451 12.36 -7.52 18.55
CA GLU A 451 13.64 -7.82 19.19
C GLU A 451 14.79 -7.00 18.58
N GLY A 452 14.89 -6.96 17.25
CA GLY A 452 16.00 -6.34 16.53
C GLY A 452 15.95 -4.81 16.52
N CYS A 453 14.79 -4.25 16.14
CA CYS A 453 14.65 -2.82 15.88
C CYS A 453 13.77 -2.05 16.88
N LYS A 454 13.13 -2.72 17.86
CA LYS A 454 12.30 -2.09 18.91
C LYS A 454 11.09 -1.30 18.39
N PHE A 455 10.57 -1.66 17.22
CA PHE A 455 9.24 -1.20 16.79
C PHE A 455 8.20 -1.69 17.82
N TRP A 456 7.17 -0.89 18.06
CA TRP A 456 6.00 -1.39 18.77
C TRP A 456 4.93 -1.87 17.79
N SER A 457 4.11 -2.81 18.22
CA SER A 457 2.97 -3.29 17.47
C SER A 457 1.79 -2.34 17.58
N GLY A 458 1.22 -1.90 16.47
CA GLY A 458 -0.04 -1.16 16.43
C GLY A 458 -1.27 -2.07 16.56
N ASP A 459 -2.43 -1.44 16.76
CA ASP A 459 -3.74 -2.08 16.81
C ASP A 459 -4.38 -2.26 15.40
N GLY A 460 -3.89 -1.51 14.41
CA GLY A 460 -4.32 -1.58 13.02
C GLY A 460 -3.85 -2.84 12.29
N PHE A 461 -4.69 -3.32 11.37
CA PHE A 461 -4.38 -4.43 10.48
C PHE A 461 -4.73 -4.07 9.03
N LEU A 462 -3.86 -4.46 8.10
CA LEU A 462 -4.12 -4.44 6.68
C LEU A 462 -4.38 -5.87 6.18
N ARG A 463 -5.40 -6.04 5.34
CA ARG A 463 -5.81 -7.34 4.78
C ARG A 463 -5.72 -7.33 3.28
#